data_AF-A0A3A8GHK5-F1
#
_entry.id   AF-A0A3A8GHK5-F1
#
_cell.length_a   1.000
_cell.length_b   1.000
_cell.length_c   1.000
_cell.angle_alpha   90.00
_cell.angle_beta   90.00
_cell.angle_gamma   90.00
#
_symmetry.space_group_name_H-M   'P 1'
#
loop_
_entity.id
_entity.type
_entity.pdbx_description
1 polymer ?
#
loop_
_entity_poly.entity_id
_entity_poly.type
_entity_poly.pdbx_seq_one_letter_code
_entity_poly.pdbx_strand_id
1 'polypeptide(L)'
;MQYGLGDEVQRWGLAGFHGAPGWTVLRTAPFELLMQGTPPLLARLSSRLGVSAFQYNIYDSTPEFLMEADANGRVELSGFVGQEITRYWNSEPPMDRLQTQFRIIEPSAVAAWAESAIPEARVTGWLYPSRANSLLTDFDKLWESQRADLVRWLGQQGIQIDPESHEWRVHPANIVRRLAQAGSAFLPAEECVEPAIKAVFGGPNARHCDNLFLVETLVPHAPMPVDGFVLYAEASSK
;
A
#
# COMPACT_ATOMS: atom_id res chain seq x y z
N MET A 1 -18.08 3.73 10.55
CA MET A 1 -17.93 2.70 9.51
C MET A 1 -18.92 3.02 8.41
N GLN A 2 -18.47 3.52 7.24
CA GLN A 2 -19.35 3.89 6.13
C GLN A 2 -19.59 2.71 5.17
N TYR A 3 -18.87 1.59 5.36
CA TYR A 3 -18.93 0.38 4.55
C TYR A 3 -18.97 -0.86 5.46
N GLY A 4 -19.82 -1.83 5.15
CA GLY A 4 -19.90 -3.10 5.87
C GLY A 4 -18.67 -3.96 5.62
N LEU A 5 -18.35 -4.86 6.55
CA LEU A 5 -17.29 -5.83 6.33
C LEU A 5 -17.69 -6.74 5.17
N GLY A 6 -16.72 -7.22 4.41
CA GLY A 6 -17.07 -7.90 3.17
C GLY A 6 -17.79 -9.25 3.34
N ASP A 7 -17.77 -9.85 4.52
CA ASP A 7 -18.60 -10.99 4.92
C ASP A 7 -20.07 -10.61 5.22
N GLU A 8 -20.34 -9.35 5.53
CA GLU A 8 -21.69 -8.79 5.70
C GLU A 8 -22.32 -8.37 4.34
N VAL A 9 -21.50 -8.21 3.30
CA VAL A 9 -21.95 -7.69 2.00
C VAL A 9 -22.25 -8.83 1.01
N GLN A 10 -23.53 -9.04 0.74
CA GLN A 10 -23.99 -10.08 -0.19
C GLN A 10 -23.61 -9.85 -1.66
N ARG A 11 -23.27 -8.62 -2.05
CA ARG A 11 -22.86 -8.30 -3.43
C ARG A 11 -21.52 -7.60 -3.43
N TRP A 12 -20.55 -8.19 -4.10
CA TRP A 12 -19.22 -7.61 -4.24
C TRP A 12 -18.89 -7.34 -5.71
N GLY A 13 -18.09 -6.30 -5.92
CA GLY A 13 -17.55 -5.86 -7.18
C GLY A 13 -16.02 -5.90 -7.17
N LEU A 14 -15.46 -6.22 -8.33
CA LEU A 14 -14.04 -6.19 -8.62
C LEU A 14 -13.87 -5.48 -9.96
N ALA A 15 -12.99 -4.49 -10.03
CA ALA A 15 -12.49 -3.93 -11.28
C ALA A 15 -11.01 -4.28 -11.44
N GLY A 16 -10.60 -4.57 -12.67
CA GLY A 16 -9.21 -4.78 -13.03
C GLY A 16 -8.82 -4.00 -14.27
N PHE A 17 -7.62 -3.41 -14.26
CA PHE A 17 -7.07 -2.66 -15.39
C PHE A 17 -5.55 -2.76 -15.44
N HIS A 18 -4.97 -2.41 -16.58
CA HIS A 18 -3.53 -2.43 -16.77
C HIS A 18 -2.81 -1.42 -15.86
N GLY A 19 -1.78 -1.86 -15.16
CA GLY A 19 -0.87 -1.00 -14.40
C GLY A 19 0.41 -0.72 -15.18
N ALA A 20 1.54 -0.64 -14.46
CA ALA A 20 2.86 -0.71 -15.05
C ALA A 20 3.07 -2.02 -15.86
N PRO A 21 4.05 -2.09 -16.77
CA PRO A 21 4.29 -3.29 -17.57
C PRO A 21 4.43 -4.55 -16.71
N GLY A 22 3.66 -5.59 -17.03
CA GLY A 22 3.60 -6.83 -16.26
C GLY A 22 2.69 -6.80 -15.03
N TRP A 23 2.02 -5.67 -14.75
CA TRP A 23 1.14 -5.49 -13.60
C TRP A 23 -0.32 -5.27 -13.99
N THR A 24 -1.22 -5.84 -13.19
CA THR A 24 -2.66 -5.57 -13.23
C THR A 24 -3.05 -4.97 -11.89
N VAL A 25 -3.73 -3.83 -11.91
CA VAL A 25 -4.32 -3.23 -10.72
C VAL A 25 -5.71 -3.80 -10.53
N LEU A 26 -5.99 -4.32 -9.35
CA LEU A 26 -7.31 -4.77 -8.94
C LEU A 26 -7.86 -3.83 -7.86
N ARG A 27 -9.12 -3.42 -8.02
CA ARG A 27 -9.86 -2.59 -7.06
C ARG A 27 -11.13 -3.32 -6.67
N THR A 28 -11.41 -3.41 -5.38
CA THR A 28 -12.55 -4.18 -4.85
C THR A 28 -13.53 -3.31 -4.07
N ALA A 29 -14.81 -3.68 -4.14
CA ALA A 29 -15.88 -3.18 -3.30
C ALA A 29 -16.69 -4.39 -2.78
N PRO A 30 -16.75 -4.67 -1.47
CA PRO A 30 -16.12 -3.92 -0.38
C PRO A 30 -14.59 -4.03 -0.43
N PHE A 31 -13.91 -3.08 0.22
CA PHE A 31 -12.46 -2.90 0.10
C PHE A 31 -11.67 -4.12 0.62
N GLU A 32 -12.22 -4.84 1.60
CA GLU A 32 -11.61 -5.99 2.25
C GLU A 32 -11.84 -7.33 1.50
N LEU A 33 -12.47 -7.33 0.32
CA LEU A 33 -12.87 -8.55 -0.39
C LEU A 33 -11.72 -9.58 -0.54
N LEU A 34 -10.53 -9.11 -0.90
CA LEU A 34 -9.36 -9.98 -1.13
C LEU A 34 -8.79 -10.62 0.15
N MET A 35 -9.23 -10.17 1.32
CA MET A 35 -8.84 -10.73 2.63
C MET A 35 -9.77 -11.84 3.12
N GLN A 36 -10.87 -12.12 2.41
CA GLN A 36 -11.91 -13.00 2.94
C GLN A 36 -11.58 -14.49 2.90
N GLY A 37 -12.04 -15.18 3.94
CA GLY A 37 -11.97 -16.62 4.11
C GLY A 37 -10.60 -17.12 4.56
N THR A 38 -10.52 -18.43 4.79
CA THR A 38 -9.31 -19.08 5.30
C THR A 38 -8.93 -20.24 4.38
N PRO A 39 -7.82 -20.15 3.61
CA PRO A 39 -6.89 -19.01 3.49
C PRO A 39 -7.53 -17.83 2.72
N PRO A 40 -7.06 -16.58 2.86
CA PRO A 40 -7.62 -15.40 2.19
C PRO A 40 -7.79 -15.55 0.68
N LEU A 41 -8.75 -14.85 0.08
CA LEU A 41 -9.01 -14.93 -1.37
C LEU A 41 -7.77 -14.58 -2.20
N LEU A 42 -6.99 -13.57 -1.82
CA LEU A 42 -5.72 -13.23 -2.48
C LEU A 42 -4.77 -14.43 -2.54
N ALA A 43 -4.68 -15.21 -1.47
CA ALA A 43 -3.85 -16.41 -1.38
C ALA A 43 -4.28 -17.48 -2.38
N ARG A 44 -5.59 -17.75 -2.42
CA ARG A 44 -6.19 -18.75 -3.32
C ARG A 44 -6.00 -18.35 -4.79
N LEU A 45 -6.18 -17.07 -5.10
CA LEU A 45 -5.98 -16.53 -6.45
C LEU A 45 -4.52 -16.60 -6.87
N SER A 46 -3.60 -16.15 -6.01
CA SER A 46 -2.16 -16.16 -6.25
C SER A 46 -1.65 -17.59 -6.50
N SER A 47 -2.07 -18.54 -5.66
CA SER A 47 -1.75 -19.96 -5.83
C SER A 47 -2.29 -20.53 -7.14
N ARG A 48 -3.55 -20.24 -7.48
CA ARG A 48 -4.18 -20.75 -8.70
C ARG A 48 -3.56 -20.19 -9.98
N LEU A 49 -3.13 -18.94 -9.94
CA LEU A 49 -2.51 -18.25 -11.07
C LEU A 49 -1.01 -18.49 -11.15
N GLY A 50 -0.38 -19.01 -10.09
CA GLY A 50 1.07 -19.20 -10.02
C GLY A 50 1.85 -17.89 -10.02
N VAL A 51 1.27 -16.82 -9.48
CA VAL A 51 1.88 -15.48 -9.44
C VAL A 51 1.86 -14.93 -8.02
N SER A 52 2.85 -14.11 -7.68
CA SER A 52 2.80 -13.31 -6.46
C SER A 52 1.84 -12.13 -6.63
N ALA A 53 1.17 -11.74 -5.55
CA ALA A 53 0.32 -10.56 -5.53
C ALA A 53 0.37 -9.89 -4.16
N PHE A 54 -0.02 -8.62 -4.12
CA PHE A 54 -0.20 -7.90 -2.87
C PHE A 54 -1.50 -7.10 -2.89
N GLN A 55 -2.05 -6.89 -1.71
CA GLN A 55 -3.14 -5.98 -1.44
C GLN A 55 -2.61 -4.90 -0.50
N TYR A 56 -2.66 -3.66 -0.96
CA TYR A 56 -2.40 -2.49 -0.14
C TYR A 56 -3.73 -1.79 0.14
N ASN A 57 -4.14 -1.76 1.40
CA ASN A 57 -5.39 -1.13 1.80
C ASN A 57 -5.11 0.24 2.42
N ILE A 58 -5.83 1.24 1.92
CA ILE A 58 -5.76 2.64 2.37
C ILE A 58 -7.15 3.05 2.79
N TYR A 59 -7.27 3.48 4.04
CA TYR A 59 -8.52 3.92 4.64
C TYR A 59 -8.31 5.24 5.35
N ASP A 60 -9.18 6.21 5.08
CA ASP A 60 -9.13 7.57 5.65
C ASP A 60 -9.20 7.61 7.20
N SER A 61 -9.48 6.48 7.87
CA SER A 61 -9.65 6.41 9.34
C SER A 61 -9.32 5.07 9.98
N THR A 62 -8.68 4.12 9.28
CA THR A 62 -8.31 2.80 9.85
C THR A 62 -6.89 2.45 9.43
N PRO A 63 -6.26 1.44 10.04
CA PRO A 63 -4.90 1.06 9.68
C PRO A 63 -4.73 0.78 8.20
N GLU A 64 -3.69 1.36 7.63
CA GLU A 64 -3.14 0.93 6.37
C GLU A 64 -2.36 -0.36 6.59
N PHE A 65 -2.43 -1.30 5.65
CA PHE A 65 -1.61 -2.50 5.71
C PHE A 65 -1.36 -3.09 4.33
N LEU A 66 -0.31 -3.89 4.28
CA LEU A 66 0.15 -4.61 3.11
C LEU A 66 0.08 -6.11 3.36
N MET A 67 -0.86 -6.77 2.69
CA MET A 67 -0.94 -8.23 2.64
C MET A 67 -0.30 -8.71 1.36
N GLU A 68 0.62 -9.66 1.46
CA GLU A 68 1.30 -10.30 0.33
C GLU A 68 0.93 -11.77 0.26
N ALA A 69 0.81 -12.29 -0.95
CA ALA A 69 0.65 -13.71 -1.22
C ALA A 69 1.66 -14.15 -2.28
N ASP A 70 2.38 -15.25 -2.01
CA ASP A 70 3.24 -15.86 -3.03
C ASP A 70 2.47 -16.78 -3.98
N ALA A 71 3.15 -17.21 -5.04
CA ALA A 71 2.63 -18.16 -6.02
C ALA A 71 2.23 -19.53 -5.44
N ASN A 72 2.59 -19.85 -4.19
CA ASN A 72 2.16 -21.06 -3.49
C ASN A 72 0.98 -20.81 -2.53
N GLY A 73 0.48 -19.57 -2.45
CA GLY A 73 -0.61 -19.18 -1.57
C GLY A 73 -0.21 -18.97 -0.12
N ARG A 74 1.09 -18.87 0.19
CA ARG A 74 1.52 -18.42 1.52
C ARG A 74 1.23 -16.93 1.63
N VAL A 75 0.57 -16.55 2.70
CA VAL A 75 0.24 -15.15 3.00
C VAL A 75 1.18 -14.61 4.07
N GLU A 76 1.63 -13.39 3.86
CA GLU A 76 2.31 -12.60 4.87
C GLU A 76 1.63 -11.23 4.97
N LEU A 77 1.31 -10.82 6.20
CA LEU A 77 0.96 -9.44 6.48
C LEU A 77 2.27 -8.73 6.83
N SER A 78 2.82 -8.07 5.82
CA SER A 78 4.22 -7.65 5.78
C SER A 78 4.45 -6.23 6.27
N GLY A 79 3.38 -5.50 6.52
CA GLY A 79 3.42 -4.35 7.41
C GLY A 79 2.12 -3.59 7.51
N PHE A 80 2.10 -2.64 8.44
CA PHE A 80 0.93 -1.83 8.76
C PHE A 80 1.32 -0.45 9.26
N VAL A 81 0.39 0.51 9.18
CA VAL A 81 0.48 1.84 9.79
C VAL A 81 -0.88 2.20 10.39
N GLY A 82 -0.93 2.65 11.65
CA GLY A 82 -2.18 3.11 12.30
C GLY A 82 -2.55 2.39 13.60
N GLN A 83 -3.65 2.83 14.22
CA GLN A 83 -4.19 2.28 15.48
C GLN A 83 -5.27 1.22 15.19
N GLU A 84 -5.40 0.17 16.02
CA GLU A 84 -6.40 -0.93 15.89
C GLU A 84 -6.11 -2.01 14.83
N ILE A 85 -4.84 -2.28 14.56
CA ILE A 85 -4.41 -3.26 13.55
C ILE A 85 -4.77 -4.72 13.89
N THR A 86 -5.08 -5.00 15.16
CA THR A 86 -5.48 -6.31 15.66
C THR A 86 -6.76 -6.80 14.99
N ARG A 87 -7.59 -5.92 14.41
CA ARG A 87 -8.79 -6.29 13.67
C ARG A 87 -8.51 -7.17 12.45
N TYR A 88 -7.32 -7.05 11.85
CA TYR A 88 -6.95 -7.77 10.63
C TYR A 88 -6.03 -8.97 10.89
N TRP A 89 -5.58 -9.15 12.13
CA TRP A 89 -4.85 -10.33 12.56
C TRP A 89 -5.76 -11.27 13.32
N ASN A 90 -5.57 -12.58 13.12
CA ASN A 90 -6.17 -13.60 13.98
C ASN A 90 -5.43 -13.71 15.35
N SER A 91 -4.46 -12.84 15.62
CA SER A 91 -3.56 -12.86 16.80
C SER A 91 -3.01 -11.46 17.11
N GLU A 92 -2.14 -11.33 18.13
CA GLU A 92 -1.35 -10.11 18.26
C GLU A 92 -0.39 -9.95 17.08
N PRO A 93 -0.27 -8.74 16.52
CA PRO A 93 0.62 -8.43 15.42
C PRO A 93 2.07 -8.40 15.90
N PRO A 94 3.02 -8.98 15.16
CA PRO A 94 4.43 -8.90 15.49
C PRO A 94 4.91 -7.44 15.41
N MET A 95 5.37 -6.89 16.54
CA MET A 95 5.74 -5.47 16.71
C MET A 95 6.90 -5.02 15.80
N ASP A 96 7.72 -5.94 15.32
CA ASP A 96 8.75 -5.69 14.30
C ASP A 96 8.17 -5.41 12.90
N ARG A 97 6.84 -5.49 12.72
CA ARG A 97 6.12 -5.25 11.47
C ARG A 97 5.25 -3.99 11.45
N LEU A 98 5.49 -3.06 12.38
CA LEU A 98 4.95 -1.69 12.38
C LEU A 98 5.26 -0.88 11.09
N GLN A 99 5.95 -1.47 10.12
CA GLN A 99 6.46 -0.82 8.94
C GLN A 99 6.02 -1.63 7.72
N THR A 100 5.33 -0.99 6.79
CA THR A 100 5.03 -1.57 5.47
C THR A 100 6.34 -2.00 4.79
N GLN A 101 6.50 -3.30 4.54
CA GLN A 101 7.64 -3.87 3.82
C GLN A 101 7.14 -4.81 2.72
N PHE A 102 7.74 -4.74 1.54
CA PHE A 102 7.52 -5.73 0.49
C PHE A 102 8.50 -6.89 0.68
N ARG A 103 8.00 -8.12 0.66
CA ARG A 103 8.79 -9.34 0.85
C ARG A 103 8.70 -10.32 -0.31
N ILE A 104 7.64 -10.27 -1.12
CA ILE A 104 7.30 -11.32 -2.09
C ILE A 104 7.22 -10.78 -3.54
N ILE A 105 7.88 -9.67 -3.82
CA ILE A 105 7.89 -9.05 -5.15
C ILE A 105 9.35 -8.86 -5.60
N GLU A 106 9.58 -8.75 -6.91
CA GLU A 106 10.79 -8.14 -7.47
C GLU A 106 10.51 -6.66 -7.82
N PRO A 107 10.40 -5.75 -6.82
CA PRO A 107 10.03 -4.37 -7.08
C PRO A 107 11.11 -3.62 -7.85
N SER A 108 12.33 -4.17 -7.91
CA SER A 108 13.45 -3.62 -8.68
C SER A 108 13.12 -3.44 -10.15
N ALA A 109 12.43 -4.39 -10.78
CA ALA A 109 12.11 -4.32 -12.20
C ALA A 109 11.10 -3.19 -12.49
N VAL A 110 10.03 -3.10 -11.70
CA VAL A 110 9.02 -2.04 -11.87
C VAL A 110 9.54 -0.67 -11.42
N ALA A 111 10.40 -0.61 -10.39
CA ALA A 111 11.07 0.60 -9.96
C ALA A 111 12.03 1.14 -11.06
N ALA A 112 12.80 0.26 -11.70
CA ALA A 112 13.68 0.63 -12.82
C ALA A 112 12.87 1.09 -14.04
N TRP A 113 11.74 0.43 -14.34
CA TRP A 113 10.81 0.91 -15.35
C TRP A 113 10.31 2.33 -15.03
N ALA A 114 9.88 2.58 -13.79
CA ALA A 114 9.34 3.88 -13.39
C ALA A 114 10.35 5.02 -13.58
N GLU A 115 11.63 4.82 -13.24
CA GLU A 115 12.67 5.84 -13.44
C GLU A 115 12.86 6.23 -14.90
N SER A 116 12.67 5.29 -15.82
CA SER A 116 12.78 5.52 -17.25
C SER A 116 11.50 6.14 -17.83
N ALA A 117 10.34 5.64 -17.39
CA ALA A 117 9.05 6.01 -17.95
C ALA A 117 8.50 7.33 -17.42
N ILE A 118 8.81 7.69 -16.17
CA ILE A 118 8.33 8.90 -15.48
C ILE A 118 9.47 9.60 -14.70
N PRO A 119 10.59 9.97 -15.35
CA PRO A 119 11.80 10.47 -14.68
C PRO A 119 11.59 11.74 -13.83
N GLU A 120 10.57 12.52 -14.16
CA GLU A 120 10.15 13.73 -13.45
C GLU A 120 9.25 13.48 -12.24
N ALA A 121 8.76 12.24 -12.04
CA ALA A 121 7.86 11.93 -10.94
C ALA A 121 8.51 12.19 -9.58
N ARG A 122 7.80 12.89 -8.70
CA ARG A 122 8.26 13.18 -7.35
C ARG A 122 7.15 12.86 -6.36
N VAL A 123 7.56 12.27 -5.26
CA VAL A 123 6.77 12.12 -4.05
C VAL A 123 7.34 13.07 -3.02
N THR A 124 6.45 13.82 -2.37
CA THR A 124 6.78 14.81 -1.36
C THR A 124 6.45 14.23 0.00
N GLY A 125 7.33 14.42 0.97
CA GLY A 125 7.03 14.15 2.37
C GLY A 125 7.60 15.22 3.27
N TRP A 126 7.20 15.19 4.55
CA TRP A 126 7.63 16.17 5.53
C TRP A 126 8.35 15.51 6.71
N LEU A 127 9.35 16.19 7.25
CA LEU A 127 9.90 15.83 8.55
C LEU A 127 9.16 16.59 9.64
N TYR A 128 8.43 15.85 10.45
CA TYR A 128 7.83 16.41 11.66
C TYR A 128 8.94 16.92 12.61
N PRO A 129 8.79 18.13 13.18
CA PRO A 129 9.80 18.70 14.07
C PRO A 129 10.00 17.84 15.32
N SER A 130 11.24 17.81 15.81
CA SER A 130 11.59 17.08 17.03
C SER A 130 10.81 17.60 18.23
N ARG A 131 10.28 16.70 19.07
CA ARG A 131 9.66 17.11 20.33
C ARG A 131 10.75 17.28 21.39
N ALA A 132 11.18 18.52 21.60
CA ALA A 132 12.30 18.87 22.47
C ALA A 132 12.02 18.87 24.00
N ASN A 133 10.89 18.33 24.48
CA ASN A 133 10.50 18.44 25.89
C ASN A 133 10.78 17.18 26.73
N SER A 134 11.16 17.41 27.99
CA SER A 134 11.65 16.43 28.96
C SER A 134 10.55 15.51 29.51
N LEU A 135 10.40 14.36 28.86
CA LEU A 135 10.06 13.01 29.36
C LEU A 135 9.61 12.22 28.13
N LEU A 136 10.56 11.79 27.30
CA LEU A 136 10.27 11.01 26.09
C LEU A 136 9.67 9.67 26.50
N THR A 137 8.43 9.42 26.09
CA THR A 137 7.83 8.09 26.14
C THR A 137 8.62 7.15 25.23
N ASP A 138 8.48 5.83 25.41
CA ASP A 138 9.13 4.88 24.49
C ASP A 138 8.60 5.03 23.05
N PHE A 139 7.38 5.54 22.90
CA PHE A 139 6.83 5.94 21.60
C PHE A 139 7.57 7.13 20.99
N ASP A 140 7.87 8.17 21.78
CA ASP A 140 8.65 9.32 21.29
C ASP A 140 10.07 8.90 20.89
N LYS A 141 10.70 7.98 21.63
CA LYS A 141 12.02 7.43 21.28
C LYS A 141 11.97 6.63 19.97
N LEU A 142 10.94 5.82 19.77
CA LEU A 142 10.73 5.09 18.53
C LEU A 142 10.56 6.05 17.34
N TRP A 143 9.78 7.11 17.52
CA TRP A 143 9.55 8.13 16.49
C TRP A 143 10.83 8.88 16.12
N GLU A 144 11.63 9.32 17.11
CA GLU A 144 12.90 9.98 16.83
C GLU A 144 13.92 9.06 16.16
N SER A 145 13.94 7.77 16.53
CA SER A 145 14.78 6.75 15.85
C SER A 145 14.37 6.59 14.38
N GLN A 146 13.07 6.50 14.10
CA GLN A 146 12.53 6.43 12.74
C GLN A 146 12.84 7.68 11.92
N ARG A 147 12.69 8.85 12.51
CA ARG A 147 13.05 10.14 11.90
C ARG A 147 14.53 10.20 11.56
N ALA A 148 15.41 9.80 12.47
CA ALA A 148 16.85 9.79 12.25
C ALA A 148 17.25 8.82 11.11
N ASP A 149 16.59 7.67 11.01
CA ASP A 149 16.81 6.74 9.90
C ASP A 149 16.32 7.30 8.56
N LEU A 150 15.15 7.93 8.53
CA LEU A 150 14.63 8.60 7.34
C LEU A 150 15.60 9.67 6.83
N VAL A 151 16.09 10.55 7.72
CA VAL A 151 17.09 11.58 7.38
C VAL A 151 18.36 10.95 6.82
N ARG A 152 18.87 9.88 7.44
CA ARG A 152 20.08 9.18 6.98
C ARG A 152 19.90 8.65 5.56
N TRP A 153 18.79 7.96 5.30
CA TRP A 153 18.49 7.43 3.97
C TRP A 153 18.31 8.53 2.93
N LEU A 154 17.58 9.61 3.24
CA LEU A 154 17.43 10.76 2.34
C LEU A 154 18.82 11.32 1.94
N GLY A 155 19.73 11.45 2.91
CA GLY A 155 21.12 11.85 2.67
C GLY A 155 21.89 10.88 1.77
N GLN A 156 21.70 9.56 1.92
CA GLN A 156 22.31 8.56 1.03
C GLN A 156 21.78 8.64 -0.40
N GLN A 157 20.53 9.08 -0.58
CA GLN A 157 19.94 9.33 -1.90
C GLN A 157 20.33 10.71 -2.47
N GLY A 158 21.15 11.49 -1.76
CA GLY A 158 21.51 12.85 -2.14
C GLY A 158 20.34 13.84 -2.07
N ILE A 159 19.26 13.49 -1.36
CA ILE A 159 18.09 14.34 -1.21
C ILE A 159 18.33 15.35 -0.09
N GLN A 160 18.15 16.62 -0.42
CA GLN A 160 18.17 17.70 0.55
C GLN A 160 16.76 17.92 1.12
N ILE A 161 16.69 18.13 2.42
CA ILE A 161 15.49 18.56 3.11
C ILE A 161 15.49 20.09 3.13
N ASP A 162 14.39 20.69 2.75
CA ASP A 162 14.19 22.14 2.85
C ASP A 162 14.26 22.57 4.33
N PRO A 163 15.17 23.48 4.70
CA PRO A 163 15.36 23.86 6.10
C PRO A 163 14.20 24.69 6.68
N GLU A 164 13.39 25.33 5.84
CA GLU A 164 12.26 26.16 6.27
C GLU A 164 10.99 25.31 6.37
N SER A 165 10.67 24.56 5.33
CA SER A 165 9.42 23.79 5.24
C SER A 165 9.54 22.36 5.78
N HIS A 166 10.77 21.88 6.03
CA HIS A 166 11.06 20.48 6.36
C HIS A 166 10.59 19.48 5.29
N GLU A 167 10.31 19.99 4.09
CA GLU A 167 9.86 19.22 2.94
C GLU A 167 11.05 18.51 2.28
N TRP A 168 10.83 17.29 1.82
CA TRP A 168 11.76 16.57 0.98
C TRP A 168 11.02 15.95 -0.20
N ARG A 169 11.72 15.77 -1.31
CA ARG A 169 11.17 15.21 -2.54
C ARG A 169 12.08 14.12 -3.07
N VAL A 170 11.50 12.98 -3.44
CA VAL A 170 12.26 11.85 -3.98
C VAL A 170 11.49 11.20 -5.12
N HIS A 171 12.19 10.52 -6.02
CA HIS A 171 11.55 9.70 -7.04
C HIS A 171 10.81 8.51 -6.39
N PRO A 172 9.56 8.20 -6.79
CA PRO A 172 8.77 7.14 -6.15
C PRO A 172 9.42 5.75 -6.23
N ALA A 173 10.23 5.47 -7.25
CA ALA A 173 11.00 4.22 -7.33
C ALA A 173 11.93 3.99 -6.13
N ASN A 174 12.50 5.06 -5.55
CA ASN A 174 13.38 4.94 -4.39
C ASN A 174 12.59 4.55 -3.13
N ILE A 175 11.35 5.02 -3.00
CA ILE A 175 10.43 4.61 -1.94
C ILE A 175 10.10 3.13 -2.09
N VAL A 176 9.71 2.69 -3.29
CA VAL A 176 9.39 1.28 -3.57
C VAL A 176 10.60 0.36 -3.31
N ARG A 177 11.81 0.78 -3.70
CA ARG A 177 13.05 0.04 -3.37
C ARG A 177 13.32 -0.01 -1.88
N ARG A 178 13.14 1.11 -1.17
CA ARG A 178 13.30 1.16 0.28
C ARG A 178 12.34 0.17 0.95
N LEU A 179 11.06 0.20 0.59
CA LEU A 179 10.06 -0.73 1.13
C LEU A 179 10.42 -2.21 0.90
N ALA A 180 11.22 -2.53 -0.12
CA ALA A 180 11.69 -3.88 -0.42
C ALA A 180 12.96 -4.31 0.33
N GLN A 181 13.67 -3.36 0.96
CA GLN A 181 14.92 -3.64 1.66
C GLN A 181 14.64 -4.26 3.02
N ALA A 182 15.44 -5.28 3.37
CA ALA A 182 15.39 -5.89 4.69
C ALA A 182 15.67 -4.84 5.78
N GLY A 183 14.79 -4.75 6.78
CA GLY A 183 14.93 -3.80 7.88
C GLY A 183 14.63 -2.34 7.51
N SER A 184 13.97 -2.08 6.37
CA SER A 184 13.54 -0.74 5.99
C SER A 184 12.66 -0.10 7.05
N ALA A 185 13.15 0.99 7.65
CA ALA A 185 12.41 1.75 8.65
C ALA A 185 11.39 2.72 8.04
N PHE A 186 10.38 3.02 8.85
CA PHE A 186 9.19 3.87 8.65
C PHE A 186 9.27 4.89 7.49
N LEU A 187 8.21 4.87 6.68
CA LEU A 187 7.89 5.85 5.66
C LEU A 187 6.44 6.31 5.89
N PRO A 188 6.15 7.63 5.91
CA PRO A 188 4.78 8.13 6.04
C PRO A 188 3.85 7.53 4.98
N ALA A 189 2.77 6.90 5.42
CA ALA A 189 1.99 6.05 4.53
C ALA A 189 1.21 6.86 3.47
N GLU A 190 0.34 7.77 3.92
CA GLU A 190 -0.43 8.69 3.05
C GLU A 190 0.45 9.64 2.23
N GLU A 191 1.48 10.25 2.85
CA GLU A 191 2.28 11.28 2.17
C GLU A 191 3.25 10.68 1.17
N CYS A 192 3.77 9.47 1.41
CA CYS A 192 4.84 8.94 0.56
C CYS A 192 4.67 7.49 0.07
N VAL A 193 4.21 6.56 0.90
CA VAL A 193 4.07 5.15 0.47
C VAL A 193 2.97 5.01 -0.56
N GLU A 194 1.78 5.55 -0.28
CA GLU A 194 0.63 5.49 -1.17
C GLU A 194 0.92 6.16 -2.53
N PRO A 195 1.39 7.42 -2.60
CA PRO A 195 1.72 8.06 -3.87
C PRO A 195 2.79 7.29 -4.65
N ALA A 196 3.78 6.73 -3.95
CA ALA A 196 4.82 5.93 -4.61
C ALA A 196 4.28 4.62 -5.18
N ILE A 197 3.46 3.88 -4.43
CA ILE A 197 2.85 2.64 -4.90
C ILE A 197 1.93 2.93 -6.08
N LYS A 198 1.06 3.95 -5.99
CA LYS A 198 0.16 4.34 -7.08
C LYS A 198 0.93 4.72 -8.34
N ALA A 199 1.96 5.57 -8.21
CA ALA A 199 2.76 6.01 -9.35
C ALA A 199 3.51 4.84 -10.02
N VAL A 200 4.18 3.99 -9.22
CA VAL A 200 5.04 2.93 -9.74
C VAL A 200 4.24 1.75 -10.27
N PHE A 201 3.22 1.28 -9.55
CA PHE A 201 2.47 0.08 -9.95
C PHE A 201 1.24 0.41 -10.82
N GLY A 202 0.62 1.57 -10.63
CA GLY A 202 -0.50 2.02 -11.46
C GLY A 202 -0.08 2.50 -12.85
N GLY A 203 1.18 2.94 -12.99
CA GLY A 203 1.77 3.36 -14.26
C GLY A 203 0.92 4.39 -15.01
N PRO A 204 0.62 4.20 -16.31
CA PRO A 204 -0.21 5.14 -17.07
C PRO A 204 -1.61 5.36 -16.47
N ASN A 205 -2.10 4.41 -15.67
CA ASN A 205 -3.42 4.45 -15.04
C ASN A 205 -3.35 4.79 -13.54
N ALA A 206 -2.23 5.32 -13.04
CA ALA A 206 -2.02 5.63 -11.62
C ALA A 206 -3.14 6.51 -11.00
N ARG A 207 -3.71 7.43 -11.79
CA ARG A 207 -4.84 8.29 -11.36
C ARG A 207 -6.12 7.52 -11.04
N HIS A 208 -6.24 6.26 -11.48
CA HIS A 208 -7.39 5.39 -11.22
C HIS A 208 -7.13 4.42 -10.05
N CYS A 209 -5.97 4.52 -9.40
CA CYS A 209 -5.61 3.68 -8.25
C CYS A 209 -6.11 4.25 -6.92
N ASP A 210 -6.91 5.32 -6.91
CA ASP A 210 -7.50 5.90 -5.70
C ASP A 210 -8.86 5.29 -5.33
N ASN A 211 -9.38 5.69 -4.17
CA ASN A 211 -10.70 5.26 -3.70
C ASN A 211 -11.85 5.95 -4.49
N LEU A 212 -11.60 7.08 -5.16
CA LEU A 212 -12.62 7.76 -5.98
C LEU A 212 -13.02 6.91 -7.19
N PHE A 213 -12.07 6.21 -7.82
CA PHE A 213 -12.37 5.25 -8.89
C PHE A 213 -13.48 4.26 -8.49
N LEU A 214 -13.46 3.79 -7.23
CA LEU A 214 -14.46 2.85 -6.71
C LEU A 214 -15.82 3.51 -6.49
N VAL A 215 -15.83 4.73 -5.94
CA VAL A 215 -17.03 5.55 -5.73
C VAL A 215 -17.69 5.95 -7.06
N GLU A 216 -16.90 6.17 -8.10
CA GLU A 216 -17.39 6.60 -9.41
C GLU A 216 -17.75 5.43 -10.32
N THR A 217 -17.10 4.27 -10.16
CA THR A 217 -17.26 3.12 -11.07
C THR A 217 -18.02 1.97 -10.42
N LEU A 218 -17.47 1.38 -9.37
CA LEU A 218 -18.00 0.13 -8.82
C LEU A 218 -19.33 0.32 -8.09
N VAL A 219 -19.43 1.37 -7.26
CA VAL A 219 -20.62 1.66 -6.45
C VAL A 219 -21.84 2.03 -7.32
N PRO A 220 -21.75 2.96 -8.27
CA PRO A 220 -22.89 3.35 -9.11
C PRO A 220 -23.05 2.50 -10.38
N HIS A 221 -22.20 1.50 -10.61
CA HIS A 221 -22.17 0.71 -11.86
C HIS A 221 -21.90 1.56 -13.11
N ALA A 222 -21.03 2.57 -13.02
CA ALA A 222 -20.69 3.42 -14.15
C ALA A 222 -19.66 2.75 -15.09
N PRO A 223 -19.60 3.15 -16.38
CA PRO A 223 -18.56 2.69 -17.29
C PRO A 223 -17.15 3.04 -16.78
N MET A 224 -16.19 2.14 -16.99
CA MET A 224 -14.79 2.40 -16.66
C MET A 224 -14.19 3.50 -17.55
N PRO A 225 -13.40 4.43 -16.99
CA PRO A 225 -12.68 5.44 -17.77
C PRO A 225 -11.40 4.91 -18.43
N VAL A 226 -11.09 3.62 -18.26
CA VAL A 226 -9.89 2.95 -18.78
C VAL A 226 -10.21 1.54 -19.27
N ASP A 227 -9.35 1.02 -20.16
CA ASP A 227 -9.44 -0.35 -20.63
C ASP A 227 -9.19 -1.34 -19.47
N GLY A 228 -10.16 -2.24 -19.30
CA GLY A 228 -10.17 -3.17 -18.19
C GLY A 228 -11.45 -3.99 -18.13
N PHE A 229 -11.75 -4.52 -16.96
CA PHE A 229 -12.93 -5.34 -16.71
C PHE A 229 -13.57 -5.00 -15.37
N VAL A 230 -14.89 -5.21 -15.29
CA VAL A 230 -15.64 -5.19 -14.03
C VAL A 230 -16.38 -6.50 -13.88
N LEU A 231 -16.25 -7.11 -12.70
CA LEU A 231 -16.97 -8.31 -12.30
C LEU A 231 -17.81 -7.98 -11.07
N TYR A 232 -19.09 -8.30 -11.12
CA TYR A 232 -19.97 -8.30 -9.96
C TYR A 232 -20.37 -9.73 -9.66
N ALA A 233 -20.31 -10.11 -8.39
CA ALA A 233 -20.80 -11.39 -7.94
C ALA A 233 -21.72 -11.20 -6.74
N GLU A 234 -22.70 -12.09 -6.66
CA GLU A 234 -23.57 -12.22 -5.50
C GLU A 234 -23.12 -13.45 -4.72
N ALA A 235 -22.87 -13.27 -3.43
CA ALA A 235 -22.71 -14.36 -2.49
C ALA A 235 -24.09 -15.01 -2.32
N SER A 236 -24.41 -16.00 -3.16
CA SER A 236 -25.66 -16.73 -3.04
C SER A 236 -25.65 -17.53 -1.74
N SER A 237 -26.58 -17.26 -0.83
CA SER A 237 -26.92 -18.17 0.24
C SER A 237 -27.64 -19.39 -0.36
N LYS A 238 -26.90 -20.43 -0.69
CA LYS A 238 -27.44 -21.79 -0.85
C LYS A 238 -26.76 -22.71 0.13
#